data_AF-A0AAU9FP14-F1
#
_entry.id   AF-A0AAU9FP14-F1
#
_cell.length_a   1.000
_cell.length_b   1.000
_cell.length_c   1.000
_cell.angle_alpha   90.00
_cell.angle_beta   90.00
_cell.angle_gamma   90.00
#
_symmetry.space_group_name_H-M   'P 1'
#
loop_
_entity.id
_entity.type
_entity.pdbx_description
1 polymer ?
#
loop_
_entity_poly.entity_id
_entity_poly.type
_entity_poly.pdbx_seq_one_letter_code
_entity_poly.pdbx_strand_id
1 'polypeptide(L)'
;MQVESSKLELRQICVEICAMAGTWYHYIKIGRETMSHFSGVRLHILDLENRLTNISNERLLRAADREIRTKYDRLSYPIAAMKTYLEQLRKVRDRICTFLSRTRMFMDDEIVEKYDITPILSTPQVLEILEFLRSRYDAEWEVKEMVVMSLEDVNSAYEIEVLVKAWGDCRHANGEEFVQKLSAFWIAVLDGILPEPNPIHILTQESI
;
A
#
# COMPACT_ATOMS: atom_id res chain seq x y z
N MET A 1 -20.57 22.94 16.38
CA MET A 1 -20.51 21.54 15.91
C MET A 1 -21.37 20.73 16.87
N GLN A 2 -22.29 19.89 16.41
CA GLN A 2 -23.18 19.15 17.31
C GLN A 2 -22.40 17.95 17.86
N VAL A 3 -22.06 17.95 19.15
CA VAL A 3 -21.20 16.96 19.84
C VAL A 3 -21.52 15.51 19.46
N GLU A 4 -22.80 15.15 19.37
CA GLU A 4 -23.23 13.79 18.98
C GLU A 4 -22.87 13.41 17.55
N SER A 5 -22.87 14.36 16.62
CA SER A 5 -22.40 14.14 15.25
C SER A 5 -20.90 13.86 15.23
N SER A 6 -20.10 14.55 16.05
CA SER A 6 -18.66 14.33 16.14
C SER A 6 -18.33 12.95 16.72
N LYS A 7 -19.07 12.52 17.74
CA LYS A 7 -18.92 11.18 18.32
C LYS A 7 -19.22 10.07 17.31
N LEU A 8 -20.29 10.25 16.51
CA LEU A 8 -20.64 9.32 15.44
C LEU A 8 -19.55 9.27 14.36
N GLU A 9 -19.04 10.43 13.93
CA GLU A 9 -17.95 10.52 12.96
C GLU A 9 -16.67 9.86 13.48
N LEU A 10 -16.31 10.03 14.76
CA LEU A 10 -15.16 9.36 15.37
C LEU A 10 -15.25 7.83 15.33
N ARG A 11 -16.42 7.28 15.66
CA ARG A 11 -16.66 5.83 15.54
C ARG A 11 -16.50 5.34 14.10
N GLN A 12 -17.05 6.10 13.15
CA GLN A 12 -16.94 5.79 11.73
C GLN A 12 -15.49 5.85 11.23
N ILE A 13 -14.72 6.87 11.65
CA ILE A 13 -13.29 6.98 11.37
C ILE A 13 -12.54 5.73 11.83
N CYS A 14 -12.83 5.23 13.04
CA CYS A 14 -12.17 4.04 13.56
C CYS A 14 -12.39 2.80 12.70
N VAL A 15 -13.63 2.57 12.25
CA VAL A 15 -13.97 1.45 11.36
C VAL A 15 -13.32 1.64 9.98
N GLU A 16 -13.30 2.87 9.45
CA GLU A 16 -12.68 3.15 8.16
C GLU A 16 -11.14 2.99 8.17
N ILE A 17 -10.45 3.35 9.27
CA ILE A 17 -9.00 3.12 9.43
C ILE A 17 -8.67 1.63 9.22
N CYS A 18 -9.43 0.76 9.88
CA CYS A 18 -9.33 -0.69 9.77
C CYS A 18 -9.48 -1.17 8.31
N ALA A 19 -10.54 -0.74 7.62
CA ALA A 19 -10.77 -1.09 6.21
C ALA A 19 -9.67 -0.56 5.28
N MET A 20 -9.17 0.65 5.53
CA MET A 20 -8.11 1.27 4.74
C MET A 20 -6.77 0.54 4.88
N ALA A 21 -6.42 0.05 6.08
CA ALA A 21 -5.22 -0.76 6.26
C ALA A 21 -5.29 -2.07 5.47
N GLY A 22 -6.45 -2.72 5.45
CA GLY A 22 -6.69 -3.90 4.59
C GLY A 22 -6.56 -3.56 3.09
N THR A 23 -7.09 -2.41 2.68
CA THR A 23 -6.97 -1.91 1.31
C THR A 23 -5.52 -1.65 0.92
N TRP A 24 -4.74 -1.01 1.79
CA TRP A 24 -3.32 -0.78 1.61
C TRP A 24 -2.57 -2.11 1.40
N TYR A 25 -2.75 -3.05 2.32
CA TYR A 25 -2.13 -4.37 2.24
C TYR A 25 -2.48 -5.12 0.96
N HIS A 26 -3.75 -5.06 0.53
CA HIS A 26 -4.20 -5.66 -0.71
C HIS A 26 -3.44 -5.14 -1.93
N TYR A 27 -3.32 -3.81 -2.07
CA TYR A 27 -2.62 -3.20 -3.21
C TYR A 27 -1.12 -3.46 -3.21
N ILE A 28 -0.48 -3.51 -2.02
CA ILE A 28 0.90 -3.96 -1.91
C ILE A 28 1.06 -5.39 -2.41
N LYS A 29 0.19 -6.32 -1.96
CA LYS A 29 0.24 -7.73 -2.34
C LYS A 29 0.11 -7.93 -3.85
N ILE A 30 -0.94 -7.42 -4.47
CA ILE A 30 -1.16 -7.59 -5.92
C ILE A 30 -0.09 -6.85 -6.75
N GLY A 31 0.47 -5.75 -6.20
CA GLY A 31 1.59 -5.07 -6.81
C GLY A 31 2.86 -5.92 -6.82
N ARG A 32 3.12 -6.75 -5.79
CA ARG A 32 4.26 -7.70 -5.79
C ARG A 32 4.14 -8.73 -6.91
N GLU A 33 2.94 -9.26 -7.11
CA GLU A 33 2.66 -10.22 -8.18
C GLU A 33 2.85 -9.56 -9.56
N THR A 34 2.39 -8.32 -9.71
CA THR A 34 2.51 -7.54 -10.95
C THR A 34 3.97 -7.15 -11.24
N MET A 35 4.74 -6.76 -10.22
CA MET A 35 6.17 -6.48 -10.33
C MET A 35 6.98 -7.73 -10.71
N SER A 36 6.59 -8.90 -10.20
CA SER A 36 7.18 -10.18 -10.64
C SER A 36 6.93 -10.40 -12.13
N HIS A 37 5.69 -10.21 -12.60
CA HIS A 37 5.37 -10.31 -14.03
C HIS A 37 6.15 -9.30 -14.90
N PHE A 38 6.17 -8.03 -14.48
CA PHE A 38 6.95 -6.98 -15.12
C PHE A 38 8.42 -7.36 -15.26
N SER A 39 9.04 -7.80 -14.16
CA SER A 39 10.46 -8.16 -14.12
C SER A 39 10.79 -9.29 -15.09
N GLY A 40 9.96 -10.34 -15.15
CA GLY A 40 10.16 -11.46 -16.05
C GLY A 40 10.09 -11.06 -17.52
N VAL A 41 9.15 -10.19 -17.89
CA VAL A 41 9.04 -9.69 -19.27
C VAL A 41 10.21 -8.77 -19.61
N ARG A 42 10.58 -7.84 -18.71
CA ARG A 42 11.66 -6.87 -18.96
C ARG A 42 13.03 -7.54 -19.04
N LEU A 43 13.34 -8.48 -18.16
CA LEU A 43 14.59 -9.25 -18.22
C LEU A 43 14.71 -10.07 -19.51
N HIS A 44 13.60 -10.63 -20.00
CA HIS A 44 13.57 -11.32 -21.28
C HIS A 44 13.87 -10.37 -22.44
N ILE A 45 13.31 -9.15 -22.43
CA ILE A 45 13.61 -8.13 -23.43
C ILE A 45 15.11 -7.81 -23.42
N LEU A 46 15.71 -7.59 -22.24
CA LEU A 46 17.14 -7.32 -22.12
C LEU A 46 18.01 -8.46 -22.66
N ASP A 47 17.64 -9.73 -22.43
CA ASP A 47 18.32 -10.88 -23.03
C ASP A 47 18.26 -10.85 -24.57
N LEU A 48 17.08 -10.59 -25.13
CA LEU A 48 16.91 -10.51 -26.58
C LEU A 48 17.70 -9.35 -27.18
N GLU A 49 17.69 -8.18 -26.55
CA GLU A 49 18.46 -6.99 -26.95
C GLU A 49 19.98 -7.27 -26.92
N ASN A 50 20.47 -7.97 -25.90
CA ASN A 50 21.87 -8.39 -25.81
C ASN A 50 22.26 -9.48 -26.84
N ARG A 51 21.29 -10.26 -27.31
CA ARG A 51 21.55 -11.27 -28.35
C ARG A 51 21.57 -10.67 -29.74
N LEU A 52 20.80 -9.59 -29.97
CA LEU A 52 20.78 -8.86 -31.24
C LEU A 52 22.15 -8.30 -31.65
N THR A 53 23.01 -7.95 -30.69
CA THR A 53 24.35 -7.38 -30.95
C THR A 53 25.27 -8.32 -31.76
N ASN A 54 24.98 -9.63 -31.77
CA ASN A 54 25.81 -10.65 -32.43
C ASN A 54 25.15 -11.31 -33.66
N ILE A 55 23.95 -10.87 -34.06
CA ILE A 55 23.23 -11.47 -35.20
C ILE A 55 23.55 -10.71 -36.48
N SER A 56 24.16 -11.38 -37.45
CA SER A 56 24.45 -10.83 -38.79
C SER A 56 23.38 -11.16 -39.84
N ASN A 57 22.45 -12.07 -39.52
CA ASN A 57 21.39 -12.49 -40.44
C ASN A 57 20.16 -11.59 -40.33
N GLU A 58 19.86 -10.86 -41.41
CA GLU A 58 18.76 -9.90 -41.50
C GLU A 58 17.38 -10.52 -41.20
N ARG A 59 17.14 -11.78 -41.61
CA ARG A 59 15.87 -12.46 -41.32
C ARG A 59 15.70 -12.74 -39.83
N LEU A 60 16.79 -13.09 -39.14
CA LEU A 60 16.79 -13.32 -37.70
C LEU A 60 16.66 -12.01 -36.92
N LEU A 61 17.30 -10.93 -37.39
CA LEU A 61 17.14 -9.57 -36.83
C LEU A 61 15.67 -9.14 -36.86
N ARG A 62 15.02 -9.22 -38.04
CA ARG A 62 13.58 -8.87 -38.17
C ARG A 62 12.65 -9.75 -37.33
N ALA A 63 13.02 -11.01 -37.07
CA ALA A 63 12.25 -11.89 -36.20
C ALA A 63 12.37 -11.48 -34.73
N ALA A 64 13.59 -11.23 -34.26
CA ALA A 64 13.87 -10.77 -32.91
C ALA A 64 13.28 -9.37 -32.63
N ASP A 65 13.35 -8.42 -33.57
CA ASP A 65 12.72 -7.10 -33.43
C ASP A 65 11.20 -7.19 -33.23
N ARG A 66 10.53 -8.09 -33.98
CA ARG A 66 9.08 -8.32 -33.82
C ARG A 66 8.75 -8.94 -32.48
N GLU A 67 9.58 -9.87 -32.02
CA GLU A 67 9.43 -10.48 -30.70
C GLU A 67 9.58 -9.43 -29.59
N ILE A 68 10.65 -8.63 -29.63
CA ILE A 68 10.89 -7.54 -28.69
C ILE A 68 9.71 -6.56 -28.63
N ARG A 69 9.22 -6.09 -29.80
CA ARG A 69 8.02 -5.22 -29.84
C ARG A 69 6.81 -5.87 -29.18
N THR A 70 6.54 -7.13 -29.47
CA THR A 70 5.44 -7.89 -28.85
C THR A 70 5.60 -7.98 -27.33
N LYS A 71 6.83 -8.10 -26.81
CA LYS A 71 7.09 -8.10 -25.37
C LYS A 71 6.94 -6.70 -24.76
N TYR A 72 7.39 -5.65 -25.44
CA TYR A 72 7.14 -4.27 -25.00
C TYR A 72 5.64 -3.97 -24.89
N ASP A 73 4.84 -4.40 -25.87
CA ASP A 73 3.38 -4.25 -25.80
C ASP A 73 2.80 -4.93 -24.55
N ARG A 74 3.34 -6.09 -24.15
CA ARG A 74 2.95 -6.80 -22.92
C ARG A 74 3.34 -6.07 -21.63
N LEU A 75 4.32 -5.17 -21.66
CA LEU A 75 4.67 -4.34 -20.49
C LEU A 75 3.64 -3.23 -20.22
N SER A 76 2.84 -2.85 -21.23
CA SER A 76 1.82 -1.79 -21.08
C SER A 76 0.82 -2.10 -19.96
N TYR A 77 0.39 -3.37 -19.85
CA TYR A 77 -0.54 -3.80 -18.81
C TYR A 77 0.03 -3.68 -17.39
N PRO A 78 1.16 -4.32 -17.04
CA PRO A 78 1.71 -4.21 -15.69
C PRO A 78 2.06 -2.76 -15.33
N ILE A 79 2.58 -1.95 -16.25
CA ILE A 79 2.87 -0.53 -15.98
C ILE A 79 1.57 0.24 -15.63
N ALA A 80 0.51 0.06 -16.43
CA ALA A 80 -0.78 0.70 -16.16
C ALA A 80 -1.42 0.22 -14.84
N ALA A 81 -1.31 -1.07 -14.54
CA ALA A 81 -1.78 -1.65 -13.29
C ALA A 81 -1.04 -1.05 -12.08
N MET A 82 0.29 -0.94 -12.15
CA MET A 82 1.11 -0.36 -11.09
C MET A 82 0.78 1.13 -10.86
N LYS A 83 0.55 1.91 -11.92
CA LYS A 83 0.03 3.30 -11.81
C LYS A 83 -1.33 3.34 -11.10
N THR A 84 -2.20 2.39 -11.42
CA THR A 84 -3.51 2.28 -10.75
C THR A 84 -3.36 1.92 -9.27
N TYR A 85 -2.46 1.02 -8.92
CA TYR A 85 -2.24 0.64 -7.52
C TYR A 85 -1.66 1.80 -6.71
N LEU A 86 -0.69 2.54 -7.26
CA LEU A 86 -0.15 3.75 -6.64
C LEU A 86 -1.24 4.79 -6.36
N GLU A 87 -2.17 4.97 -7.29
CA GLU A 87 -3.31 5.88 -7.12
C GLU A 87 -4.22 5.46 -5.95
N GLN A 88 -4.44 4.15 -5.78
CA GLN A 88 -5.27 3.65 -4.67
C GLN A 88 -4.55 3.80 -3.32
N LEU A 89 -3.24 3.57 -3.27
CA LEU A 89 -2.43 3.86 -2.09
C LEU A 89 -2.45 5.36 -1.75
N ARG A 90 -2.41 6.23 -2.77
CA ARG A 90 -2.52 7.68 -2.60
C ARG A 90 -3.86 8.06 -1.93
N LYS A 91 -4.96 7.48 -2.39
CA LYS A 91 -6.29 7.72 -1.80
C LYS A 91 -6.36 7.32 -0.34
N VAL A 92 -5.77 6.18 0.04
CA VAL A 92 -5.68 5.76 1.45
C VAL A 92 -4.91 6.79 2.28
N ARG A 93 -3.72 7.18 1.82
CA ARG A 93 -2.88 8.21 2.48
C ARG A 93 -3.65 9.53 2.66
N ASP A 94 -4.25 10.04 1.60
CA ASP A 94 -4.97 11.33 1.62
C ASP A 94 -6.22 11.28 2.52
N ARG A 95 -6.89 10.12 2.58
CA ARG A 95 -8.02 9.89 3.48
C ARG A 95 -7.59 9.88 4.95
N ILE A 96 -6.46 9.25 5.28
CA ILE A 96 -5.86 9.30 6.62
C ILE A 96 -5.53 10.75 7.02
N CYS A 97 -4.98 11.55 6.10
CA CYS A 97 -4.73 12.98 6.34
C CYS A 97 -6.03 13.77 6.62
N THR A 98 -7.11 13.44 5.90
CA THR A 98 -8.43 14.03 6.12
C THR A 98 -8.96 13.69 7.52
N PHE A 99 -8.86 12.42 7.92
CA PHE A 99 -9.27 11.97 9.25
C PHE A 99 -8.43 12.61 10.35
N LEU A 100 -7.12 12.69 10.17
CA LEU A 100 -6.25 13.36 11.13
C LEU A 100 -6.67 14.82 11.33
N SER A 101 -6.95 15.53 10.23
CA SER A 101 -7.39 16.92 10.29
C SER A 101 -8.73 17.07 11.01
N ARG A 102 -9.68 16.17 10.73
CA ARG A 102 -10.98 16.12 11.42
C ARG A 102 -10.84 15.84 12.92
N THR A 103 -10.08 14.81 13.28
CA THR A 103 -9.87 14.43 14.68
C THR A 103 -9.16 15.53 15.46
N ARG A 104 -8.22 16.26 14.84
CA ARG A 104 -7.63 17.46 15.46
C ARG A 104 -8.65 18.54 15.78
N MET A 105 -9.60 18.80 14.88
CA MET A 105 -10.70 19.75 15.16
C MET A 105 -11.60 19.29 16.31
N PHE A 106 -11.73 17.98 16.53
CA PHE A 106 -12.49 17.44 17.66
C PHE A 106 -11.77 17.61 18.99
N MET A 107 -10.45 17.74 18.99
CA MET A 107 -9.67 18.03 20.21
C MET A 107 -9.89 19.45 20.74
N ASP A 108 -10.41 20.37 19.90
CA ASP A 108 -10.74 21.74 20.34
C ASP A 108 -12.05 21.80 21.16
N ASP A 109 -12.83 20.71 21.21
CA ASP A 109 -14.06 20.59 21.98
C ASP A 109 -13.83 19.71 23.22
N GLU A 110 -13.91 20.30 24.42
CA GLU A 110 -13.60 19.62 25.70
C GLU A 110 -14.43 18.35 25.96
N ILE A 111 -15.63 18.23 25.38
CA ILE A 111 -16.50 17.06 25.54
C ILE A 111 -16.05 15.95 24.59
N VAL A 112 -15.71 16.30 23.35
CA VAL A 112 -15.30 15.32 22.33
C VAL A 112 -13.86 14.87 22.55
N GLU A 113 -12.99 15.75 23.04
CA GLU A 113 -11.62 15.42 23.46
C GLU A 113 -11.60 14.28 24.48
N LYS A 114 -12.49 14.32 25.48
CA LYS A 114 -12.58 13.34 26.57
C LYS A 114 -13.53 12.17 26.26
N TYR A 115 -13.93 12.04 25.00
CA TYR A 115 -14.87 11.01 24.60
C TYR A 115 -14.21 9.64 24.51
N ASP A 116 -14.74 8.69 25.26
CA ASP A 116 -14.45 7.27 25.12
C ASP A 116 -15.28 6.69 23.97
N ILE A 117 -14.61 6.40 22.86
CA ILE A 117 -15.20 5.83 21.65
C ILE A 117 -15.55 4.37 21.91
N THR A 118 -14.64 3.66 22.57
CA THR A 118 -14.82 2.35 23.21
C THR A 118 -14.25 2.41 24.63
N PRO A 119 -14.50 1.41 25.51
CA PRO A 119 -13.95 1.39 26.87
C PRO A 119 -12.42 1.44 26.95
N ILE A 120 -11.72 1.13 25.85
CA ILE A 120 -10.26 1.09 25.76
C ILE A 120 -9.70 1.97 24.64
N LEU A 121 -10.56 2.76 23.99
CA LEU A 121 -10.20 3.68 22.91
C LEU A 121 -10.86 5.04 23.10
N SER A 122 -10.03 6.05 23.31
CA SER A 122 -10.43 7.45 23.47
C SER A 122 -10.05 8.28 22.23
N THR A 123 -10.64 9.48 22.10
CA THR A 123 -10.30 10.42 21.01
C THR A 123 -8.80 10.70 20.88
N PRO A 124 -8.02 10.93 21.95
CA PRO A 124 -6.57 11.15 21.86
C PRO A 124 -5.81 9.93 21.31
N GLN A 125 -6.24 8.72 21.63
CA GLN A 125 -5.62 7.49 21.08
C GLN A 125 -5.92 7.33 19.59
N VAL A 126 -7.11 7.73 19.14
CA VAL A 126 -7.44 7.78 17.70
C VAL A 126 -6.58 8.82 16.98
N LEU A 127 -6.32 9.96 17.62
CA LEU A 127 -5.40 10.95 17.08
C LEU A 127 -3.98 10.38 16.94
N GLU A 128 -3.46 9.72 17.98
CA GLU A 128 -2.12 9.14 17.97
C GLU A 128 -1.94 8.12 16.83
N ILE A 129 -2.92 7.21 16.66
CA ILE A 129 -2.82 6.21 15.58
C ILE A 129 -2.90 6.87 14.21
N LEU A 130 -3.71 7.93 14.02
CA LEU A 130 -3.80 8.65 12.75
C LEU A 130 -2.49 9.38 12.42
N GLU A 131 -1.82 9.97 13.41
CA GLU A 131 -0.51 10.59 13.24
C GLU A 131 0.56 9.56 12.86
N PHE A 132 0.54 8.41 13.55
CA PHE A 132 1.40 7.28 13.24
C PHE A 132 1.18 6.78 11.80
N LEU A 133 -0.07 6.46 11.44
CA LEU A 133 -0.42 5.94 10.12
C LEU A 133 -0.08 6.93 9.01
N ARG A 134 -0.35 8.23 9.21
CA ARG A 134 0.04 9.27 8.26
C ARG A 134 1.54 9.21 7.97
N SER A 135 2.38 9.26 9.01
CA SER A 135 3.83 9.26 8.84
C SER A 135 4.33 8.01 8.11
N ARG A 136 3.75 6.84 8.41
CA ARG A 136 4.15 5.57 7.79
C ARG A 136 3.67 5.45 6.34
N TYR A 137 2.45 5.86 6.03
CA TYR A 137 1.93 5.83 4.67
C TYR A 137 2.55 6.89 3.77
N ASP A 138 2.87 8.09 4.28
CA ASP A 138 3.59 9.11 3.51
C ASP A 138 4.94 8.57 3.03
N ALA A 139 5.77 8.08 3.97
CA ALA A 139 7.09 7.54 3.67
C ALA A 139 7.04 6.31 2.76
N GLU A 140 6.10 5.38 3.00
CA GLU A 140 5.96 4.20 2.17
C GLU A 140 5.48 4.55 0.75
N TRP A 141 4.55 5.50 0.63
CA TRP A 141 4.00 5.91 -0.66
C TRP A 141 5.07 6.58 -1.54
N GLU A 142 5.95 7.42 -0.97
CA GLU A 142 7.06 8.03 -1.71
C GLU A 142 7.98 6.98 -2.36
N VAL A 143 8.29 5.90 -1.64
CA VAL A 143 9.05 4.77 -2.19
C VAL A 143 8.29 4.12 -3.34
N LYS A 144 6.98 3.90 -3.20
CA LYS A 144 6.16 3.28 -4.26
C LYS A 144 6.01 4.19 -5.48
N GLU A 145 5.93 5.50 -5.28
CA GLU A 145 5.89 6.48 -6.36
C GLU A 145 7.18 6.41 -7.18
N MET A 146 8.34 6.44 -6.51
CA MET A 146 9.64 6.32 -7.18
C MET A 146 9.72 5.04 -8.03
N VAL A 147 9.24 3.91 -7.48
CA VAL A 147 9.22 2.65 -8.22
C VAL A 147 8.40 2.76 -9.49
N VAL A 148 7.15 3.24 -9.40
CA VAL A 148 6.23 3.30 -10.54
C VAL A 148 6.71 4.28 -11.61
N MET A 149 7.28 5.42 -11.22
CA MET A 149 7.83 6.39 -12.16
C MET A 149 9.04 5.83 -12.92
N SER A 150 9.79 4.90 -12.31
CA SER A 150 11.00 4.32 -12.92
C SER A 150 10.71 3.13 -13.87
N LEU A 151 9.47 2.61 -13.90
CA LEU A 151 9.15 1.40 -14.68
C LEU A 151 9.29 1.58 -16.19
N GLU A 152 9.09 2.80 -16.70
CA GLU A 152 9.15 3.09 -18.13
C GLU A 152 10.58 3.21 -18.65
N ASP A 153 11.51 3.65 -17.79
CA ASP A 153 12.89 3.99 -18.18
C ASP A 153 13.94 2.95 -17.76
N VAL A 154 13.54 1.93 -17.00
CA VAL A 154 14.46 0.92 -16.48
C VAL A 154 15.17 0.15 -17.60
N ASN A 155 16.50 0.08 -17.57
CA ASN A 155 17.29 -0.46 -18.70
C ASN A 155 18.30 -1.54 -18.31
N SER A 156 18.41 -1.88 -17.03
CA SER A 156 19.34 -2.92 -16.56
C SER A 156 18.67 -3.94 -15.64
N ALA A 157 19.20 -5.16 -15.62
CA ALA A 157 18.75 -6.22 -14.72
C ALA A 157 18.86 -5.82 -13.24
N TYR A 158 19.92 -5.08 -12.90
CA TYR A 158 20.15 -4.56 -11.55
C TYR A 158 19.06 -3.58 -11.13
N GLU A 159 18.72 -2.60 -11.97
CA GLU A 159 17.65 -1.66 -11.65
C GLU A 159 16.30 -2.37 -11.49
N ILE A 160 15.98 -3.35 -12.34
CA ILE A 160 14.76 -4.15 -12.21
C ILE A 160 14.69 -4.83 -10.84
N GLU A 161 15.78 -5.46 -10.40
CA GLU A 161 15.87 -6.11 -9.09
C GLU A 161 15.65 -5.09 -7.95
N VAL A 162 16.28 -3.91 -8.03
CA VAL A 162 16.10 -2.83 -7.07
C VAL A 162 14.65 -2.39 -7.01
N LEU A 163 13.97 -2.21 -8.14
CA LEU A 163 12.56 -1.81 -8.19
C LEU A 163 11.63 -2.87 -7.61
N VAL A 164 11.83 -4.15 -7.95
CA VAL A 164 11.05 -5.28 -7.40
C VAL A 164 11.20 -5.34 -5.89
N LYS A 165 12.44 -5.23 -5.40
CA LYS A 165 12.74 -5.21 -3.97
C LYS A 165 12.13 -4.00 -3.28
N ALA A 166 12.26 -2.80 -3.85
CA ALA A 166 11.70 -1.57 -3.28
C ALA A 166 10.17 -1.58 -3.21
N TRP A 167 9.49 -2.21 -4.19
CA TRP A 167 8.05 -2.43 -4.07
C TRP A 167 7.71 -3.44 -2.98
N GLY A 168 8.44 -4.56 -2.93
CA GLY A 168 8.20 -5.64 -1.97
C GLY A 168 8.48 -5.25 -0.53
N ASP A 169 9.58 -4.54 -0.27
CA ASP A 169 9.98 -4.09 1.05
C ASP A 169 9.00 -3.01 1.55
N CYS A 170 8.14 -3.38 2.50
CA CYS A 170 7.19 -2.46 3.16
C CYS A 170 7.65 -2.10 4.56
N ARG A 171 8.80 -1.43 4.66
CA ARG A 171 9.47 -1.19 5.95
C ARG A 171 8.69 -0.25 6.85
N HIS A 172 7.96 0.70 6.28
CA HIS A 172 7.22 1.69 7.05
C HIS A 172 5.79 1.22 7.34
N ALA A 173 5.13 0.58 6.37
CA ALA A 173 3.73 0.16 6.47
C ALA A 173 3.51 -1.36 6.64
N ASN A 174 4.55 -2.11 7.04
CA ASN A 174 4.47 -3.53 7.41
C ASN A 174 5.60 -3.95 8.37
N GLY A 175 6.26 -2.97 9.02
CA GLY A 175 7.26 -3.23 10.05
C GLY A 175 6.63 -3.70 11.37
N GLU A 176 7.45 -4.25 12.27
CA GLU A 176 6.99 -4.80 13.55
C GLU A 176 6.16 -3.79 14.36
N GLU A 177 6.65 -2.57 14.53
CA GLU A 177 5.94 -1.49 15.24
C GLU A 177 4.59 -1.16 14.57
N PHE A 178 4.54 -1.17 13.23
CA PHE A 178 3.32 -0.91 12.49
C PHE A 178 2.28 -1.97 12.75
N VAL A 179 2.68 -3.24 12.65
CA VAL A 179 1.80 -4.39 12.91
C VAL A 179 1.29 -4.34 14.35
N GLN A 180 2.19 -4.13 15.33
CA GLN A 180 1.80 -4.08 16.74
C GLN A 180 0.80 -2.95 17.03
N LYS A 181 1.08 -1.72 16.60
CA LYS A 181 0.19 -0.57 16.83
C LYS A 181 -1.16 -0.75 16.14
N LEU A 182 -1.17 -1.20 14.88
CA LEU A 182 -2.41 -1.40 14.14
C LEU A 182 -3.25 -2.55 14.72
N SER A 183 -2.62 -3.65 15.14
CA SER A 183 -3.32 -4.76 15.80
C SER A 183 -3.92 -4.34 17.15
N ALA A 184 -3.18 -3.60 17.98
CA ALA A 184 -3.70 -3.07 19.23
C ALA A 184 -4.90 -2.14 19.00
N PHE A 185 -4.81 -1.26 18.00
CA PHE A 185 -5.92 -0.41 17.59
C PHE A 185 -7.12 -1.22 17.12
N TRP A 186 -6.91 -2.23 16.27
CA TRP A 186 -7.97 -3.09 15.76
C TRP A 186 -8.72 -3.82 16.88
N ILE A 187 -7.99 -4.37 17.86
CA ILE A 187 -8.58 -4.99 19.06
C ILE A 187 -9.41 -3.95 19.83
N ALA A 188 -8.87 -2.75 20.05
CA ALA A 188 -9.57 -1.68 20.76
C ALA A 188 -10.87 -1.23 20.09
N VAL A 189 -10.92 -1.29 18.76
CA VAL A 189 -12.13 -1.01 17.96
C VAL A 189 -13.13 -2.17 18.05
N LEU A 190 -12.68 -3.42 17.94
CA LEU A 190 -13.56 -4.60 17.97
C LEU A 190 -14.19 -4.85 19.35
N ASP A 191 -13.41 -4.75 20.42
CA ASP A 191 -13.88 -4.98 21.80
C ASP A 191 -14.94 -3.94 22.24
N GLY A 192 -15.06 -2.82 21.52
CA GLY A 192 -16.08 -1.81 21.78
C GLY A 192 -17.29 -1.81 20.85
N ILE A 193 -17.21 -2.50 19.71
CA ILE A 193 -18.28 -2.56 18.70
C ILE A 193 -19.06 -3.89 18.78
N LEU A 194 -18.45 -4.93 19.36
CA LEU A 194 -19.08 -6.25 19.55
C LEU A 194 -19.43 -6.46 21.04
N PRO A 195 -20.67 -6.84 21.38
CA PRO A 195 -20.99 -7.29 22.74
C PRO A 195 -20.41 -8.70 22.95
N GLU A 196 -19.22 -8.77 23.57
CA GLU A 196 -18.54 -9.98 24.08
C GLU A 196 -18.27 -11.14 23.08
N PRO A 197 -17.33 -12.05 23.38
CA PRO A 197 -16.38 -12.55 22.39
C PRO A 197 -16.90 -13.78 21.63
N ASN A 198 -16.63 -13.82 20.33
CA ASN A 198 -16.52 -15.07 19.59
C ASN A 198 -15.04 -15.25 19.20
N PRO A 199 -14.36 -16.32 19.64
CA PRO A 199 -12.94 -16.50 19.41
C PRO A 199 -12.72 -16.90 17.95
N ILE A 200 -12.40 -15.93 17.09
CA ILE A 200 -12.03 -16.21 15.71
C ILE A 200 -10.51 -16.33 15.62
N HIS A 201 -10.07 -17.59 15.64
CA HIS A 201 -8.80 -18.08 15.11
C HIS A 201 -8.60 -17.60 13.66
N ILE A 202 -8.00 -16.43 13.43
CA ILE A 202 -7.32 -16.14 12.16
C ILE A 202 -6.18 -15.19 12.49
N LEU A 203 -4.99 -15.72 12.71
CA LEU A 203 -3.67 -15.12 12.41
C LEU A 203 -2.56 -16.06 12.91
N THR A 204 -2.65 -17.33 12.53
CA THR A 204 -1.50 -18.25 12.50
C THR A 204 -1.77 -19.25 11.38
N GLN A 205 -0.74 -19.53 10.59
CA GLN A 205 -0.69 -20.27 9.32
C GLN A 205 -0.75 -19.30 8.11
N GLU A 206 0.31 -19.11 7.31
CA GLU A 206 1.44 -19.99 7.01
C GLU A 206 2.73 -19.19 6.82
N SER A 207 3.75 -19.60 7.57
CA SER A 207 5.14 -19.54 7.16
C SER A 207 5.48 -20.93 6.63
N ILE A 208 5.55 -21.10 5.30
CA ILE A 208 6.47 -21.99 4.56
C ILE A 208 6.73 -21.32 3.21
#